data_AF-A0A1Q8Y9B4-F1
#
_entry.id   AF-A0A1Q8Y9B4-F1
#
_cell.length_a   1.000
_cell.length_b   1.000
_cell.length_c   1.000
_cell.angle_alpha   90.00
_cell.angle_beta   90.00
_cell.angle_gamma   90.00
#
_symmetry.space_group_name_H-M   'P 1'
#
loop_
_entity.id
_entity.type
_entity.pdbx_description
1 polymer ?
#
loop_
_entity_poly.entity_id
_entity_poly.type
_entity_poly.pdbx_seq_one_letter_code
_entity_poly.pdbx_strand_id
1 'polypeptide(L)'
;MTLLDEIYIAQRNAGEDAVIADLECMGLAPLRPSSQRALMSTPPTATLDWSLRVECPKCKHENDLADGVHDTENTIARHIFSNDWDKLAGWGVTCQHCAHEFTLGCVEY
;
A
#
# COMPACT_ATOMS: atom_id res chain seq x y z
N MET A 1 10.23 36.59 9.87
CA MET A 1 10.61 35.31 10.49
C MET A 1 12.12 35.24 10.43
N THR A 2 12.79 35.08 11.56
CA THR A 2 14.25 35.08 11.60
C THR A 2 14.78 33.67 11.32
N LEU A 3 16.04 33.55 10.90
CA LEU A 3 16.68 32.25 10.65
C LEU A 3 16.62 31.34 11.89
N LEU A 4 16.64 31.94 13.09
CA LEU A 4 16.51 31.23 14.36
C LEU A 4 15.10 30.67 14.57
N ASP A 5 14.06 31.36 14.10
CA ASP A 5 12.67 30.89 14.19
C ASP A 5 12.41 29.70 13.27
N GLU A 6 13.00 29.72 12.07
CA GLU A 6 12.90 28.62 11.10
C GLU A 6 13.62 27.36 11.59
N ILE A 7 14.82 27.53 12.16
CA ILE A 7 15.56 26.43 12.80
C ILE A 7 14.76 25.85 13.96
N TYR A 8 14.16 26.69 14.81
CA TYR A 8 13.36 26.24 15.94
C TYR A 8 12.12 25.44 15.51
N ILE A 9 11.43 25.88 14.46
CA ILE A 9 10.25 25.18 13.91
C ILE A 9 10.66 23.84 13.27
N ALA A 10 11.77 23.81 12.53
CA ALA A 10 12.30 22.59 11.94
C ALA A 10 12.70 21.57 13.02
N GLN A 11 13.38 22.01 14.08
CA GLN A 11 13.78 21.17 15.22
C GLN A 11 12.58 20.66 16.04
N ARG A 12 11.49 21.42 16.10
CA ARG A 12 10.26 21.01 16.80
C ARG A 12 9.47 19.95 16.03
N ASN A 13 9.51 19.98 14.70
CA ASN A 13 8.79 19.04 13.83
C ASN A 13 9.61 17.78 13.51
N ALA A 14 10.94 17.89 13.56
CA ALA A 14 11.83 16.75 13.47
C ALA A 14 11.87 16.08 14.85
N GLY A 15 11.67 14.75 14.92
CA GLY A 15 11.83 14.02 16.19
C GLY A 15 13.22 14.25 16.78
N GLU A 16 13.38 14.04 18.09
CA GLU A 16 14.61 14.34 18.85
C GLU A 16 15.89 13.81 18.17
N ASP A 17 15.81 12.67 17.47
CA ASP A 17 16.92 12.07 16.75
C ASP A 17 17.39 12.86 15.52
N ALA A 18 16.50 13.57 14.82
CA ALA A 18 16.88 14.39 13.67
C ALA A 18 17.60 15.67 14.10
N VAL A 19 17.22 16.24 15.24
CA VAL A 19 17.92 17.38 15.84
C VAL A 19 19.33 17.00 16.28
N ILE A 20 19.47 15.80 16.87
CA ILE A 20 20.78 15.28 17.28
C ILE A 20 21.68 15.00 16.07
N ALA A 21 21.13 14.44 14.98
CA ALA A 21 21.88 14.19 13.75
C ALA A 21 22.42 15.48 13.10
N ASP A 22 21.63 16.56 13.10
CA ASP A 22 22.06 17.87 12.59
C ASP A 22 23.15 18.50 13.47
N LEU A 23 23.02 18.40 14.80
CA LEU A 23 24.03 18.89 15.75
C LEU A 23 25.35 18.11 15.65
N GLU A 24 25.31 16.81 15.37
CA GLU A 24 26.49 15.99 15.07
C GLU A 24 27.17 16.45 13.76
N CYS A 25 26.40 16.74 12.70
CA CYS A 25 26.93 17.24 11.43
C CYS A 25 27.57 18.63 11.55
N MET A 26 27.04 19.47 12.43
CA MET A 26 27.62 20.78 12.75
C MET A 26 28.81 20.71 13.72
N GLY A 27 29.16 19.53 14.24
CA GLY A 27 30.26 19.33 15.18
C GLY A 27 29.99 19.88 16.59
N LEU A 28 28.71 20.14 16.91
CA LEU A 28 28.27 20.67 18.20
C LEU A 28 27.86 19.56 19.19
N ALA A 29 27.78 18.31 18.72
CA ALA A 29 27.56 17.11 19.52
C ALA A 29 28.61 16.02 19.19
N PRO A 30 28.96 15.13 20.14
CA PRO A 30 29.86 14.01 19.87
C PRO A 30 29.26 13.07 18.81
N LEU A 31 30.06 12.73 17.78
CA LEU A 31 29.66 11.75 16.78
C LEU A 31 29.40 10.39 17.44
N ARG A 32 28.17 9.89 17.34
CA ARG A 32 27.87 8.53 17.79
C ARG A 32 28.72 7.50 17.02
N PRO A 33 29.16 6.40 17.68
CA PRO A 33 29.88 5.32 17.02
C PRO A 33 29.07 4.79 15.82
N SER A 34 29.76 4.58 14.70
CA SER A 34 29.18 4.15 13.42
C SER A 34 28.33 2.87 13.49
N SER A 35 28.53 2.05 14.52
CA SER A 35 27.73 0.87 14.82
C SER A 35 26.29 1.15 15.27
N GLN A 36 25.96 2.37 15.72
CA GLN A 36 24.58 2.77 16.07
C GLN A 36 23.81 3.44 14.93
N ARG A 37 24.49 4.01 13.92
CA ARG A 37 23.84 4.65 12.76
C ARG A 37 23.17 3.66 11.80
N ALA A 38 23.63 2.40 11.78
CA ALA A 38 23.12 1.38 10.85
C ALA A 38 21.84 0.67 11.35
N LEU A 39 21.40 0.89 12.59
CA LEU A 39 20.35 0.09 13.24
C LEU A 39 18.97 0.77 13.31
N MET A 40 18.82 1.99 12.81
CA MET A 40 17.62 2.82 13.07
C MET A 40 16.98 3.45 11.81
N SER A 41 17.33 3.03 10.61
CA SER A 41 16.56 3.39 9.41
C SER A 41 16.26 2.15 8.60
N THR A 42 15.04 1.61 8.76
CA THR A 42 14.48 0.75 7.71
C THR A 42 14.51 1.56 6.42
N PRO A 43 15.04 1.00 5.31
CA PRO A 43 15.00 1.71 4.04
C PRO A 43 13.54 2.09 3.73
N PRO A 44 13.29 3.27 3.15
CA PRO A 44 11.94 3.69 2.81
C PRO A 44 11.32 2.61 1.92
N THR A 45 10.29 1.94 2.44
CA THR A 45 9.63 0.82 1.79
C THR A 45 8.25 1.29 1.37
N ALA A 46 7.88 1.01 0.12
CA ALA A 46 6.54 1.26 -0.39
C ALA A 46 5.84 -0.09 -0.64
N THR A 47 4.55 -0.14 -0.37
CA THR A 47 3.69 -1.30 -0.63
C THR A 47 2.75 -0.98 -1.77
N LEU A 48 2.56 -1.93 -2.67
CA LEU A 48 1.53 -1.88 -3.70
C LEU A 48 0.30 -2.63 -3.20
N ASP A 49 -0.86 -2.00 -3.37
CA ASP A 49 -2.18 -2.54 -3.04
C ASP A 49 -3.08 -2.46 -4.27
N TRP A 50 -3.95 -3.45 -4.46
CA TRP A 50 -4.84 -3.54 -5.62
C TRP A 50 -6.16 -4.23 -5.25
N SER A 51 -7.23 -3.91 -5.97
CA SER A 51 -8.57 -4.50 -5.79
C SER A 51 -9.25 -4.71 -7.14
N LEU A 52 -10.04 -5.79 -7.28
CA LEU A 52 -10.78 -6.12 -8.49
C LEU A 52 -12.28 -6.17 -8.20
N ARG A 53 -12.96 -5.03 -8.33
CA ARG A 53 -14.34 -4.88 -7.84
C ARG A 53 -15.39 -5.20 -8.89
N VAL A 54 -16.38 -5.99 -8.50
CA VAL A 54 -17.58 -6.25 -9.31
C VAL A 54 -18.85 -6.00 -8.50
N GLU A 55 -19.83 -5.33 -9.12
CA GLU A 55 -21.14 -5.11 -8.51
C GLU A 55 -22.02 -6.35 -8.65
N CYS A 56 -22.59 -6.85 -7.55
CA CYS A 56 -23.55 -7.94 -7.62
C CYS A 56 -24.85 -7.49 -8.33
N PRO A 57 -25.34 -8.22 -9.35
CA PRO A 57 -26.53 -7.83 -10.09
C PRO A 57 -27.81 -7.87 -9.24
N LYS A 58 -27.83 -8.64 -8.14
CA LYS A 58 -28.99 -8.80 -7.25
C LYS A 58 -29.03 -7.78 -6.11
N CYS A 59 -27.96 -7.70 -5.30
CA CYS A 59 -27.95 -6.87 -4.08
C CYS A 59 -27.21 -5.55 -4.21
N LYS A 60 -26.55 -5.29 -5.37
CA LYS A 60 -25.85 -4.02 -5.64
C LYS A 60 -24.63 -3.72 -4.75
N HIS A 61 -24.21 -4.69 -3.95
CA HIS A 61 -22.95 -4.59 -3.21
C HIS A 61 -21.75 -4.99 -4.06
N GLU A 62 -20.63 -4.32 -3.82
CA GLU A 62 -19.33 -4.64 -4.41
C GLU A 62 -18.75 -5.92 -3.79
N ASN A 63 -18.13 -6.72 -4.64
CA ASN A 63 -17.34 -7.89 -4.28
C ASN A 63 -15.93 -7.63 -4.81
N ASP A 64 -14.93 -7.75 -3.95
CA ASP A 64 -13.54 -7.66 -4.37
C ASP A 64 -13.04 -9.05 -4.75
N LEU A 65 -12.93 -9.30 -6.04
CA LEU A 65 -12.46 -10.56 -6.60
C LEU A 65 -10.97 -10.79 -6.34
N ALA A 66 -10.23 -9.77 -5.89
CA ALA A 66 -8.85 -9.93 -5.44
C ALA A 66 -8.75 -10.60 -4.07
N ASP A 67 -9.85 -10.63 -3.30
CA ASP A 67 -9.87 -11.19 -1.96
C ASP A 67 -9.79 -12.73 -2.00
N GLY A 68 -9.19 -13.33 -0.97
CA GLY A 68 -8.93 -14.77 -0.89
C GLY A 68 -10.19 -15.64 -0.89
N VAL A 69 -11.36 -15.03 -0.63
CA VAL A 69 -12.68 -15.67 -0.75
C VAL A 69 -13.01 -16.02 -2.21
N HIS A 70 -12.58 -15.18 -3.15
CA HIS A 70 -12.85 -15.34 -4.57
C HIS A 70 -11.66 -15.85 -5.37
N ASP A 71 -10.44 -15.58 -4.92
CA ASP A 71 -9.23 -15.94 -5.67
C ASP A 71 -8.15 -16.60 -4.81
N THR A 72 -8.51 -17.70 -4.17
CA THR A 72 -7.62 -18.45 -3.26
C THR A 72 -6.34 -18.95 -3.95
N GLU A 73 -6.42 -19.26 -5.25
CA GLU A 73 -5.30 -19.78 -6.05
C GLU A 73 -4.64 -18.70 -6.95
N ASN A 74 -5.02 -17.43 -6.80
CA ASN A 74 -4.57 -16.31 -7.65
C ASN A 74 -4.84 -16.55 -9.15
N THR A 75 -5.88 -17.29 -9.49
CA THR A 75 -6.32 -17.59 -10.85
C THR A 75 -6.92 -16.36 -11.55
N ILE A 76 -7.77 -15.61 -10.86
CA ILE A 76 -8.37 -14.37 -11.40
C ILE A 76 -7.27 -13.32 -11.56
N ALA A 77 -6.47 -13.11 -10.50
CA ALA A 77 -5.33 -12.20 -10.49
C ALA A 77 -4.35 -12.50 -11.62
N ARG A 78 -4.02 -13.78 -11.82
CA ARG A 78 -3.12 -14.21 -12.91
C ARG A 78 -3.63 -13.75 -14.27
N HIS A 79 -4.91 -13.93 -14.56
CA HIS A 79 -5.48 -13.52 -15.85
C HIS A 79 -5.55 -12.01 -16.02
N ILE A 80 -5.82 -11.25 -14.95
CA ILE A 80 -5.75 -9.78 -14.98
C ILE A 80 -4.33 -9.31 -15.31
N PHE A 81 -3.33 -9.76 -14.56
CA PHE A 81 -1.95 -9.29 -14.72
C PHE A 81 -1.20 -9.88 -15.92
N SER A 82 -1.70 -10.96 -16.53
CA SER A 82 -1.18 -11.49 -17.80
C SER A 82 -1.87 -10.91 -19.04
N ASN A 83 -2.86 -10.02 -18.87
CA ASN A 83 -3.74 -9.52 -19.93
C ASN A 83 -4.53 -10.62 -20.67
N ASP A 84 -4.77 -11.77 -20.01
CA ASP A 84 -5.58 -12.87 -20.54
C ASP A 84 -7.06 -12.70 -20.16
N TRP A 85 -7.63 -11.50 -20.30
CA TRP A 85 -8.95 -11.17 -19.75
C TRP A 85 -10.09 -11.97 -20.39
N ASP A 86 -9.92 -12.43 -21.63
CA ASP A 86 -10.89 -13.30 -22.31
C ASP A 86 -11.15 -14.60 -21.54
N LYS A 87 -10.18 -15.07 -20.73
CA LYS A 87 -10.34 -16.26 -19.89
C LYS A 87 -11.25 -16.04 -18.69
N LEU A 88 -11.56 -14.79 -18.36
CA LEU A 88 -12.48 -14.43 -17.29
C LEU A 88 -13.93 -14.33 -17.78
N ALA A 89 -14.18 -14.28 -19.09
CA ALA A 89 -15.53 -14.29 -19.61
C ALA A 89 -16.24 -15.61 -19.26
N GLY A 90 -17.43 -15.51 -18.67
CA GLY A 90 -18.20 -16.65 -18.16
C GLY A 90 -17.72 -17.20 -16.82
N TRP A 91 -16.71 -16.60 -16.18
CA TRP A 91 -16.23 -17.02 -14.87
C TRP A 91 -17.32 -16.87 -13.80
N GLY A 92 -17.56 -17.93 -13.02
CA GLY A 92 -18.57 -17.94 -11.97
C GLY A 92 -18.12 -17.21 -10.70
N VAL A 93 -18.96 -16.33 -10.19
CA VAL A 93 -18.76 -15.59 -8.94
C VAL A 93 -19.98 -15.78 -8.05
N THR A 94 -19.74 -16.07 -6.77
CA THR A 94 -20.78 -16.12 -5.75
C THR A 94 -20.69 -14.87 -4.89
N CYS A 95 -21.73 -14.04 -4.85
CA CYS A 95 -21.71 -12.83 -4.04
C CYS A 95 -21.58 -13.13 -2.54
N GLN A 96 -20.60 -12.51 -1.86
CA GLN A 96 -20.38 -12.70 -0.42
C GLN A 96 -21.50 -12.12 0.46
N HIS A 97 -22.30 -11.18 -0.06
CA HIS A 97 -23.34 -10.49 0.71
C HIS A 97 -24.71 -11.20 0.64
N CYS A 98 -25.02 -11.83 -0.49
CA CYS A 98 -26.37 -12.40 -0.72
C CYS A 98 -26.37 -13.82 -1.31
N ALA A 99 -25.19 -14.46 -1.43
CA ALA A 99 -24.98 -15.78 -1.99
C ALA A 99 -25.53 -15.98 -3.41
N HIS A 100 -25.79 -14.88 -4.14
CA HIS A 100 -26.25 -14.95 -5.52
C HIS A 100 -25.09 -15.27 -6.44
N GLU A 101 -25.26 -16.29 -7.28
CA GLU A 101 -24.30 -16.67 -8.31
C GLU A 101 -24.53 -15.86 -9.58
N PHE A 102 -23.45 -15.36 -10.17
CA PHE A 102 -23.44 -14.64 -11.44
C PHE A 102 -22.16 -14.94 -12.20
N THR A 103 -22.11 -14.57 -13.48
CA THR A 103 -20.92 -14.75 -14.33
C THR A 103 -20.36 -13.42 -14.77
N LEU A 104 -19.04 -13.36 -14.93
CA LEU A 104 -18.36 -12.19 -15.48
C LEU A 104 -18.61 -12.10 -16.99
N GLY A 105 -18.92 -10.90 -17.48
CA GLY A 105 -19.10 -10.65 -18.91
C GLY A 105 -17.78 -10.36 -19.61
N CYS A 106 -17.12 -9.29 -19.20
CA CYS A 106 -15.83 -8.84 -19.73
C CYS A 106 -15.11 -7.98 -18.69
N VAL A 107 -13.83 -7.69 -18.93
CA VAL A 107 -13.04 -6.71 -18.16
C VAL A 107 -12.97 -5.41 -18.97
N GLU A 108 -13.40 -4.30 -18.38
CA GLU A 108 -13.26 -2.95 -18.92
C GLU A 108 -12.20 -2.20 -18.11
N TYR A 109 -11.34 -1.43 -18.78
CA TYR A 109 -10.17 -0.75 -18.19
C TYR A 109 -9.98 0.64 -18.79
#